data_AF-A0A7Y2NUP1-F1
#
_entry.id   AF-A0A7Y2NUP1-F1
#
_cell.length_a   1.000
_cell.length_b   1.000
_cell.length_c   1.000
_cell.angle_alpha   90.00
_cell.angle_beta   90.00
_cell.angle_gamma   90.00
#
_symmetry.space_group_name_H-M   'P 1'
#
loop_
_entity.id
_entity.type
_entity.pdbx_description
1 polymer ?
#
loop_
_entity_poly.entity_id
_entity_poly.type
_entity_poly.pdbx_seq_one_letter_code
_entity_poly.pdbx_strand_id
1 'polypeptide(L)'
;PTTISIPGTDTSYTLINAFRRDNGAIEVTTEQLTGGAGATLWLVTCAPLAVGEIATGPSAGELSARIEDPEMTEIPLSDARAMIAATACGVMR
;
A
#
# COMPACT_ATOMS: atom_id res chain seq x y z
N PRO A 1 -0.35 -7.29 -11.99
CA PRO A 1 -0.92 -7.23 -10.62
C PRO A 1 -0.44 -8.40 -9.76
N THR A 2 0.16 -8.09 -8.62
CA THR A 2 0.61 -9.07 -7.62
C THR A 2 -0.34 -9.01 -6.43
N THR A 3 -0.98 -10.12 -6.09
CA THR A 3 -1.91 -10.19 -4.95
C THR A 3 -1.31 -11.00 -3.81
N ILE A 4 -1.39 -10.47 -2.59
CA ILE A 4 -0.92 -11.11 -1.36
C ILE A 4 -2.13 -11.24 -0.43
N SER A 5 -2.49 -12.47 -0.10
CA SER A 5 -3.52 -12.75 0.90
C SER A 5 -2.91 -12.91 2.28
N ILE A 6 -3.55 -12.37 3.32
CA ILE A 6 -3.14 -12.60 4.70
C ILE A 6 -3.56 -14.03 5.09
N PRO A 7 -2.64 -14.94 5.43
CA PRO A 7 -3.00 -16.28 5.87
C PRO A 7 -3.91 -16.23 7.11
N GLY A 8 -5.02 -16.96 7.07
CA GLY A 8 -5.97 -17.03 8.19
C GLY A 8 -7.00 -15.90 8.26
N THR A 9 -7.06 -15.01 7.25
CA THR A 9 -8.14 -14.02 7.12
C THR A 9 -8.68 -13.99 5.69
N ASP A 10 -9.84 -13.37 5.49
CA ASP A 10 -10.39 -13.09 4.16
C ASP A 10 -9.84 -11.78 3.55
N THR A 11 -8.70 -11.30 4.05
CA THR A 11 -8.06 -10.09 3.55
C THR A 11 -7.01 -10.40 2.48
N SER A 12 -7.07 -9.72 1.36
CA SER A 12 -6.01 -9.70 0.34
C SER A 12 -5.65 -8.28 -0.04
N TYR A 13 -4.42 -8.07 -0.48
CA TYR A 13 -4.02 -6.83 -1.10
C TYR A 13 -3.43 -7.07 -2.48
N THR A 14 -3.86 -6.29 -3.44
CA THR A 14 -3.38 -6.31 -4.82
C THR A 14 -2.54 -5.07 -5.07
N LEU A 15 -1.30 -5.27 -5.50
CA LEU A 15 -0.47 -4.22 -6.05
C LEU A 15 -0.98 -3.84 -7.44
N ILE A 16 -1.52 -2.63 -7.57
CA ILE A 16 -2.04 -2.09 -8.83
C ILE A 16 -0.91 -1.40 -9.60
N ASN A 17 -0.18 -0.51 -8.92
CA ASN A 17 0.88 0.26 -9.55
C ASN A 17 1.97 0.64 -8.54
N ALA A 18 3.19 0.86 -9.03
CA ALA A 18 4.29 1.43 -8.27
C ALA A 18 5.13 2.30 -9.20
N PHE A 19 5.49 3.50 -8.76
CA PHE A 19 6.33 4.40 -9.52
C PHE A 19 7.31 5.13 -8.62
N ARG A 20 8.52 5.34 -9.14
CA ARG A 20 9.55 6.11 -8.46
C ARG A 20 9.41 7.58 -8.86
N ARG A 21 9.36 8.46 -7.86
CA ARG A 21 9.35 9.92 -8.05
C ARG A 21 10.78 10.42 -8.25
N ASP A 22 10.90 11.62 -8.79
CA ASP A 22 12.18 12.25 -9.12
C ASP A 22 13.08 12.49 -7.89
N ASN A 23 12.48 12.61 -6.69
CA ASN A 23 13.19 12.72 -5.42
C ASN A 23 13.64 11.36 -4.83
N GLY A 24 13.41 10.26 -5.54
CA GLY A 24 13.79 8.91 -5.13
C GLY A 24 12.75 8.17 -4.28
N ALA A 25 11.66 8.84 -3.85
CA ALA A 25 10.54 8.20 -3.16
C ALA A 25 9.77 7.25 -4.10
N ILE A 26 9.11 6.23 -3.55
CA ILE A 26 8.32 5.27 -4.33
C ILE A 26 6.86 5.44 -3.94
N GLU A 27 6.02 5.90 -4.88
CA GLU A 27 4.57 5.92 -4.71
C GLU A 27 3.99 4.58 -5.15
N VAL A 28 3.14 4.00 -4.31
CA VAL A 28 2.53 2.68 -4.53
C VAL A 28 1.03 2.80 -4.42
N THR A 29 0.32 2.14 -5.33
CA THR A 29 -1.13 1.96 -5.28
C THR A 29 -1.45 0.50 -4.98
N THR A 30 -2.12 0.26 -3.86
CA THR A 30 -2.63 -1.07 -3.49
C THR A 30 -4.14 -1.05 -3.31
N GLU A 31 -4.78 -2.18 -3.56
CA GLU A 31 -6.19 -2.43 -3.26
C GLU A 31 -6.26 -3.50 -2.17
N GLN A 32 -6.90 -3.19 -1.04
CA GLN A 32 -7.25 -4.15 0.00
C GLN A 32 -8.67 -4.66 -0.22
N LEU A 33 -8.88 -5.97 -0.17
CA LEU A 33 -10.18 -6.64 -0.16
C LEU A 33 -10.32 -7.36 1.17
N THR A 34 -11.44 -7.25 1.90
CA THR A 34 -11.68 -7.98 3.16
C THR A 34 -13.09 -8.57 3.20
N GLY A 35 -13.22 -9.90 3.27
CA GLY A 35 -14.49 -10.58 3.62
C GLY A 35 -15.64 -10.47 2.60
N GLY A 36 -15.40 -9.99 1.38
CA GLY A 36 -16.42 -9.68 0.37
C GLY A 36 -16.23 -8.28 -0.21
N ALA A 37 -17.04 -7.89 -1.22
CA ALA A 37 -16.84 -6.68 -2.04
C ALA A 37 -16.89 -5.37 -1.24
N GLY A 38 -15.76 -5.00 -0.66
CA GLY A 38 -15.47 -3.70 -0.07
C GLY A 38 -13.98 -3.45 -0.27
N ALA A 39 -13.65 -2.90 -1.44
CA ALA A 39 -12.28 -2.52 -1.74
C ALA A 39 -11.89 -1.31 -0.89
N THR A 40 -10.66 -1.25 -0.41
CA THR A 40 -10.04 -0.02 0.09
C THR A 40 -8.76 0.19 -0.70
N LEU A 41 -8.75 1.23 -1.52
CA LEU A 41 -7.58 1.69 -2.27
C LEU A 41 -6.69 2.51 -1.33
N TRP A 42 -5.42 2.12 -1.25
CA TRP A 42 -4.41 2.72 -0.39
C TRP A 42 -3.22 3.21 -1.23
N LEU A 43 -2.97 4.52 -1.18
CA LEU A 43 -1.81 5.17 -1.75
C LEU A 43 -0.75 5.35 -0.67
N VAL A 44 0.47 4.91 -0.94
CA VAL A 44 1.58 4.98 0.02
C VAL A 44 2.88 5.46 -0.59
N THR A 45 3.77 5.96 0.25
CA THR A 45 5.20 6.12 -0.03
C THR A 45 6.03 5.13 0.77
N CYS A 46 7.11 4.62 0.19
CA CYS A 46 8.01 3.66 0.81
C CYS A 46 9.35 4.27 1.25
N ALA A 47 9.86 3.81 2.39
CA ALA A 47 11.28 3.83 2.77
C ALA A 47 11.70 2.43 3.27
N PRO A 48 13.00 2.14 3.47
CA PRO A 48 13.41 0.88 4.07
C PRO A 48 12.69 0.63 5.39
N LEU A 49 11.90 -0.45 5.46
CA LEU A 49 11.11 -0.86 6.63
C LEU A 49 10.08 0.17 7.15
N ALA A 50 9.71 1.18 6.35
CA ALA A 50 8.71 2.18 6.73
C ALA A 50 7.78 2.52 5.57
N VAL A 51 6.52 2.83 5.87
CA VAL A 51 5.52 3.29 4.90
C VAL A 51 4.79 4.52 5.41
N GLY A 52 4.59 5.50 4.53
CA GLY A 52 3.71 6.64 4.78
C GLY A 52 2.42 6.53 3.97
N GLU A 53 1.29 6.78 4.62
CA GLU A 53 -0.03 6.80 3.97
C GLU A 53 -0.28 8.15 3.29
N ILE A 54 -0.37 8.15 1.95
CA ILE A 54 -0.68 9.36 1.16
C ILE A 54 -2.18 9.60 1.11
N ALA A 55 -2.96 8.55 0.86
CA ALA A 55 -4.41 8.62 0.83
C ALA A 55 -5.03 7.22 0.93
N THR A 56 -6.28 7.17 1.38
CA THR A 56 -7.06 5.93 1.47
C THR A 56 -8.52 6.19 1.10
N GLY A 57 -9.21 5.21 0.53
CA GLY A 57 -10.62 5.36 0.17
C GLY A 57 -11.20 4.09 -0.44
N PRO A 58 -12.54 3.95 -0.54
CA PRO A 58 -13.16 2.73 -1.06
C PRO A 58 -12.94 2.53 -2.57
N SER A 59 -12.64 3.60 -3.31
CA SER A 59 -12.38 3.57 -4.75
C SER A 59 -11.45 4.72 -5.15
N ALA A 60 -10.91 4.68 -6.37
CA ALA A 60 -10.04 5.76 -6.88
C ALA A 60 -10.74 7.13 -6.93
N GLY A 61 -12.06 7.16 -7.06
CA GLY A 61 -12.86 8.40 -7.04
C GLY A 61 -13.21 8.91 -5.64
N GLU A 62 -12.92 8.12 -4.59
CA GLU A 62 -13.30 8.39 -3.20
C GLU A 62 -12.09 8.37 -2.27
N LEU A 63 -10.89 8.59 -2.81
CA LEU A 63 -9.68 8.75 -2.03
C LEU A 63 -9.80 9.98 -1.12
N SER A 64 -9.29 9.84 0.10
CA SER A 64 -9.03 10.97 0.99
C SER A 64 -8.11 11.99 0.32
N ALA A 65 -8.07 13.21 0.89
CA ALA A 65 -7.11 14.21 0.46
C ALA A 65 -5.68 13.63 0.50
N ARG A 66 -4.92 13.86 -0.57
CA ARG A 66 -3.54 13.41 -0.67
C ARG A 66 -2.67 14.17 0.33
N ILE A 67 -1.85 13.42 1.07
CA ILE A 67 -0.83 13.94 1.96
C ILE A 67 0.49 13.94 1.19
N GLU A 68 1.04 15.13 0.94
CA GLU A 68 2.27 15.28 0.14
C GLU A 68 3.52 14.77 0.85
N ASP A 69 3.55 14.88 2.18
CA ASP A 69 4.63 14.40 3.04
C ASP A 69 4.05 13.57 4.20
N PRO A 70 3.69 12.30 3.94
CA PRO A 70 3.01 11.47 4.93
C PRO A 70 3.97 10.99 6.01
N GLU A 71 3.46 10.87 7.24
CA GLU A 71 4.23 10.32 8.35
C GLU A 71 4.66 8.88 8.05
N MET A 72 5.97 8.62 8.16
CA MET A 72 6.53 7.31 7.92
C MET A 72 6.36 6.42 9.16
N THR A 73 5.55 5.38 9.04
CA THR A 73 5.32 4.39 10.09
C THR A 73 6.17 3.16 9.84
N GLU A 74 6.89 2.70 10.88
CA GLU A 74 7.66 1.46 10.81
C GLU A 74 6.76 0.25 10.61
N ILE A 75 7.25 -0.67 9.80
CA ILE A 75 6.50 -1.81 9.29
C ILE A 75 6.89 -3.06 10.09
N PRO A 76 6.04 -3.57 11.01
CA PRO A 76 6.32 -4.83 11.67
C PRO A 76 6.25 -5.98 10.65
N LEU A 77 7.29 -6.80 10.57
CA LEU A 77 7.41 -7.92 9.63
C LEU A 77 6.30 -8.99 9.78
N SER A 78 5.55 -8.95 10.88
CA SER A 78 4.42 -9.84 11.16
C SER A 78 3.07 -9.33 10.65
N ASP A 79 3.01 -8.13 10.07
CA ASP A 79 1.78 -7.56 9.52
C ASP A 79 1.73 -7.82 8.00
N ALA A 80 0.55 -8.08 7.46
CA ALA A 80 0.40 -8.30 6.04
C ALA A 80 0.37 -7.00 5.24
N ARG A 81 -0.20 -5.92 5.79
CA ARG A 81 -0.15 -4.57 5.21
C ARG A 81 1.31 -4.16 5.00
N ALA A 82 2.13 -4.55 5.96
CA ALA A 82 3.56 -4.49 6.00
C ALA A 82 4.29 -5.32 4.91
N MET A 83 3.92 -6.58 4.73
CA MET A 83 4.49 -7.43 3.67
C MET A 83 4.15 -6.93 2.26
N ILE A 84 2.96 -6.37 2.07
CA ILE A 84 2.54 -5.77 0.80
C ILE A 84 3.27 -4.48 0.50
N ALA A 85 3.40 -3.61 1.51
CA ALA A 85 4.30 -2.47 1.43
C ALA A 85 5.71 -2.92 1.02
N ALA A 86 6.32 -3.85 1.75
CA ALA A 86 7.66 -4.36 1.45
C ALA A 86 7.76 -4.96 0.04
N THR A 87 6.74 -5.69 -0.43
CA THR A 87 6.69 -6.23 -1.79
C THR A 87 6.63 -5.10 -2.81
N ALA A 88 5.77 -4.11 -2.60
CA ALA A 88 5.67 -2.97 -3.50
C ALA A 88 6.95 -2.13 -3.55
N CYS A 89 7.61 -1.93 -2.40
CA CYS A 89 8.91 -1.27 -2.34
C CYS A 89 10.02 -2.12 -3.01
N GLY A 90 9.94 -3.46 -2.89
CA GLY A 90 10.93 -4.41 -3.40
C GLY A 90 10.82 -4.72 -4.90
N VAL A 91 9.65 -4.58 -5.51
CA VAL A 91 9.42 -4.76 -6.96
C VAL A 91 10.13 -3.68 -7.80
N MET A 92 10.50 -2.55 -7.20
CA MET A 92 11.13 -1.40 -7.86
C MET A 92 12.67 -1.40 -7.80
N ARG A 93 13.28 -2.55 -7.52
CA ARG A 93 14.74 -2.71 -7.38
C ARG A 93 15.44 -2.91 -8.72
#